data_AF-A0A8B8I3A9-F1
#
_entry.id   AF-A0A8B8I3A9-F1
#
_cell.length_a   1.000
_cell.length_b   1.000
_cell.length_c   1.000
_cell.angle_alpha   90.00
_cell.angle_beta   90.00
_cell.angle_gamma   90.00
#
_symmetry.space_group_name_H-M   'P 1'
#
loop_
_entity.id
_entity.type
_entity.pdbx_description
1 polymer ?
#
loop_
_entity_poly.entity_id
_entity_poly.type
_entity_poly.pdbx_seq_one_letter_code
_entity_poly.pdbx_strand_id
1 'polypeptide(L)'
;MHPLRQRACDELLEHPLLRTPPPEPERPRPPRIRKPREFKLPPRFPLLSKDFYATWCNHQKELQMSKHKVDDHPPELFPELYLKPRRLDYYARQLEENMNVNKELLKRINLIQRTGGFVDCWMYPEPTDTYNKLLCKQRQRVLDEIRRQNHYLYSRLLIARSEQPLTKELEELWQDTKHKLILGASLPFILFKTEKIDRDIKDPAFDKPFHVQRSKVSMEIWVVGGSKIGRVIIELFTDIAPKTCQMFLSLIKGDPKGHAYMGTRIFRVVPNLYCRGGDVTKDNGFGTYIPDNLTEPMVPENYRLNHTVPGVLSMVVTPDDEVYGQFNIIFKPLPQFDGKHVVFGRIVAGPTQALERISALGLPLGTTTSDCVIRYCGWFTRSGQYREGNPTTIKFPPRRKVKK
;
A
#
# COMPACT_ATOMS: atom_id res chain seq x y z
N MET A 1 -26.73 44.53 2.48
CA MET A 1 -26.77 43.61 3.63
C MET A 1 -27.64 44.26 4.70
N HIS A 2 -28.75 43.62 5.11
CA HIS A 2 -29.71 44.23 6.04
C HIS A 2 -29.29 43.98 7.50
N PRO A 3 -29.13 45.03 8.33
CA PRO A 3 -28.67 44.92 9.73
C PRO A 3 -29.66 44.20 10.67
N LEU A 4 -30.92 44.02 10.25
CA LEU A 4 -31.96 43.34 11.03
C LEU A 4 -31.82 41.79 11.00
N ARG A 5 -31.09 41.22 10.03
CA ARG A 5 -30.90 39.76 9.91
C ARG A 5 -29.93 39.17 10.93
N GLN A 6 -28.96 39.95 11.42
CA GLN A 6 -27.99 39.46 12.40
C GLN A 6 -28.66 39.21 13.77
N ARG A 7 -29.55 40.11 14.21
CA ARG A 7 -30.13 40.03 15.57
C ARG A 7 -31.05 38.84 15.81
N ALA A 8 -31.81 38.39 14.81
CA ALA A 8 -32.76 37.27 14.98
C ALA A 8 -32.07 35.88 14.94
N CYS A 9 -30.96 35.74 14.22
CA CYS A 9 -30.15 34.52 14.27
C CYS A 9 -29.37 34.44 15.59
N ASP A 10 -28.91 35.57 16.11
CA ASP A 10 -28.21 35.64 17.39
C ASP A 10 -29.17 35.32 18.57
N GLU A 11 -30.42 35.82 18.56
CA GLU A 11 -31.45 35.49 19.56
C GLU A 11 -31.81 33.99 19.59
N LEU A 12 -31.80 33.31 18.44
CA LEU A 12 -32.05 31.87 18.35
C LEU A 12 -30.88 31.03 18.90
N LEU A 13 -29.65 31.55 18.84
CA LEU A 13 -28.46 30.90 19.40
C LEU A 13 -28.35 31.06 20.93
N GLU A 14 -29.03 32.04 21.50
CA GLU A 14 -29.08 32.28 22.96
C GLU A 14 -30.18 31.48 23.69
N HIS A 15 -30.99 30.70 22.97
CA HIS A 15 -32.10 29.95 23.55
C HIS A 15 -31.62 28.94 24.63
N PRO A 16 -32.16 28.96 25.87
CA PRO A 16 -31.60 28.20 27.00
C PRO A 16 -31.51 26.68 26.78
N LEU A 17 -32.42 26.13 25.99
CA LEU A 17 -32.49 24.71 25.63
C LEU A 17 -31.36 24.25 24.68
N LEU A 18 -30.65 25.18 24.03
CA LEU A 18 -29.48 24.90 23.19
C LEU A 18 -28.15 25.00 23.97
N ARG A 19 -28.16 25.61 25.16
CA ARG A 19 -26.96 25.75 26.02
C ARG A 19 -26.74 24.57 26.95
N THR A 20 -27.76 23.79 27.26
CA THR A 20 -27.62 22.58 28.07
C THR A 20 -27.38 21.38 27.16
N PRO A 21 -26.13 20.88 27.04
CA PRO A 21 -25.92 19.59 26.43
C PRO A 21 -26.70 18.53 27.25
N PRO A 22 -27.35 17.55 26.60
CA PRO A 22 -27.92 16.42 27.32
C PRO A 22 -26.82 15.75 28.16
N PRO A 23 -27.15 15.16 29.33
CA PRO A 23 -26.17 14.55 30.21
C PRO A 23 -25.31 13.54 29.41
N GLU A 24 -23.99 13.71 29.48
CA GLU A 24 -23.06 12.80 28.80
C GLU A 24 -23.36 11.35 29.24
N PRO A 25 -23.44 10.38 28.32
CA PRO A 25 -23.48 8.97 28.71
C PRO A 25 -22.25 8.66 29.57
N GLU A 26 -22.43 7.94 30.67
CA GLU A 26 -21.36 7.64 31.63
C GLU A 26 -20.12 7.12 30.90
N ARG A 27 -19.02 7.89 30.97
CA ARG A 27 -17.74 7.47 30.39
C ARG A 27 -17.31 6.18 31.10
N PRO A 28 -16.89 5.14 30.36
CA PRO A 28 -16.32 3.95 30.98
C PRO A 28 -15.12 4.37 31.85
N ARG A 29 -15.09 3.90 33.10
CA ARG A 29 -14.04 4.27 34.06
C ARG A 29 -12.69 3.96 33.44
N PRO A 30 -11.72 4.89 33.48
CA PRO A 30 -10.39 4.61 32.97
C PRO A 30 -9.79 3.41 33.73
N PRO A 31 -9.08 2.50 33.04
CA PRO A 31 -8.42 1.40 33.72
C PRO A 31 -7.43 1.96 34.75
N ARG A 32 -7.49 1.43 35.98
CA ARG A 32 -6.57 1.82 37.06
C ARG A 32 -5.12 1.58 36.61
N ILE A 33 -4.41 2.65 36.27
CA ILE A 33 -2.97 2.60 36.00
C ILE A 33 -2.28 2.27 37.32
N ARG A 34 -1.81 1.02 37.45
CA ARG A 34 -0.91 0.64 38.56
C ARG A 34 0.44 1.30 38.29
N LYS A 35 0.99 2.00 39.28
CA LYS A 35 2.36 2.53 39.20
C LYS A 35 3.32 1.39 38.83
N PRO A 36 4.27 1.59 37.91
CA PRO A 36 5.27 0.57 37.59
C PRO A 36 6.02 0.21 38.87
N ARG A 37 6.06 -1.09 39.20
CA ARG A 37 6.88 -1.57 40.31
C ARG A 37 8.34 -1.33 39.92
N GLU A 38 9.08 -0.60 40.75
CA GLU A 38 10.53 -0.49 40.59
C GLU A 38 11.14 -1.89 40.73
N PHE A 39 11.72 -2.39 39.64
CA PHE A 39 12.37 -3.68 39.62
C PHE A 39 13.75 -3.55 40.29
N LYS A 40 13.86 -3.99 41.54
CA LYS A 40 15.16 -4.18 42.20
C LYS A 40 15.77 -5.46 41.67
N LEU A 41 16.95 -5.37 41.05
CA LEU A 41 17.73 -6.53 40.64
C LEU A 41 17.96 -7.43 41.87
N PRO A 42 17.63 -8.73 41.81
CA PRO A 42 17.95 -9.65 42.89
C PRO A 42 19.48 -9.72 43.04
N PRO A 43 19.99 -9.88 44.28
CA PRO A 43 21.40 -10.20 44.48
C PRO A 43 21.75 -11.45 43.66
N ARG A 44 22.95 -11.44 43.05
CA ARG A 44 23.46 -12.46 42.12
C ARG A 44 22.94 -13.86 42.49
N PHE A 45 22.20 -14.47 41.56
CA PHE A 45 21.58 -15.78 41.74
C PHE A 45 22.62 -16.79 42.25
N PRO A 46 22.40 -17.45 43.41
CA PRO A 46 23.19 -18.61 43.77
C PRO A 46 22.95 -19.69 42.71
N LEU A 47 24.03 -20.36 42.30
CA LEU A 47 23.97 -21.48 41.36
C LEU A 47 22.90 -22.47 41.84
N LEU A 48 21.84 -22.62 41.05
CA LEU A 48 20.72 -23.50 41.35
C LEU A 48 21.22 -24.94 41.52
N SER A 49 20.70 -25.66 42.50
CA SER A 49 21.07 -27.06 42.72
C SER A 49 20.74 -27.90 41.48
N LYS A 50 21.54 -28.92 41.20
CA LYS A 50 21.33 -29.81 40.04
C LYS A 50 19.92 -30.43 40.04
N ASP A 51 19.36 -30.67 41.23
CA ASP A 51 18.02 -31.24 41.39
C ASP A 51 16.92 -30.25 40.98
N PHE A 52 17.12 -28.96 41.22
CA PHE A 52 16.22 -27.91 40.72
C PHE A 52 16.29 -27.80 39.20
N TYR A 53 17.49 -27.94 38.62
CA TYR A 53 17.65 -27.89 37.17
C TYR A 53 16.97 -29.08 36.48
N ALA A 54 17.04 -30.27 37.07
CA ALA A 54 16.36 -31.45 36.56
C ALA A 54 14.82 -31.33 36.62
N THR A 55 14.29 -30.84 37.74
CA THR A 55 12.84 -30.60 37.88
C THR A 55 12.34 -29.49 36.94
N TRP A 56 13.13 -28.43 36.76
CA TRP A 56 12.83 -27.37 35.80
C TRP A 56 12.82 -27.87 34.34
N CYS A 57 13.79 -28.72 33.95
CA CYS A 57 13.80 -29.34 32.63
C CYS A 57 12.56 -30.22 32.37
N ASN A 58 12.12 -30.97 33.38
CA ASN A 58 10.91 -31.80 33.28
C ASN A 58 9.65 -30.94 33.17
N HIS A 59 9.55 -29.86 33.95
CA HIS A 59 8.44 -28.92 33.86
C HIS A 59 8.38 -28.21 32.50
N GLN A 60 9.52 -27.85 31.90
CA GLN A 60 9.55 -27.31 30.53
C GLN A 60 9.02 -28.31 29.49
N LYS A 61 9.36 -29.60 29.62
CA LYS A 61 8.83 -30.64 28.73
C LYS A 61 7.32 -30.81 28.89
N GLU A 62 6.81 -30.74 30.11
CA GLU A 62 5.37 -30.79 30.39
C GLU A 62 4.63 -29.59 29.78
N LEU A 63 5.18 -28.38 29.89
CA LEU A 63 4.62 -27.18 29.27
C LEU A 63 4.60 -27.30 27.73
N GLN A 64 5.68 -27.79 27.12
CA GLN A 64 5.75 -28.00 25.66
C GLN A 64 4.75 -29.05 25.15
N MET A 65 4.45 -30.06 25.96
CA MET A 65 3.52 -31.13 25.60
C MET A 65 2.06 -30.81 25.98
N SER A 66 1.83 -29.72 26.73
CA SER A 66 0.48 -29.31 27.13
C SER A 66 -0.30 -28.70 25.95
N LYS A 67 -1.53 -29.16 25.74
CA LYS A 67 -2.48 -28.56 24.79
C LYS A 67 -3.41 -27.60 25.55
N HIS A 68 -3.64 -26.42 24.99
CA HIS A 68 -4.54 -25.41 25.55
C HIS A 68 -5.99 -25.95 25.57
N LYS A 69 -6.65 -25.84 26.73
CA LYS A 69 -8.02 -26.32 26.95
C LYS A 69 -9.09 -25.35 26.39
N VAL A 70 -8.68 -24.10 26.13
CA VAL A 70 -9.49 -23.05 25.53
C VAL A 70 -8.88 -22.75 24.16
N ASP A 71 -9.71 -22.74 23.14
CA ASP A 71 -9.31 -22.55 21.75
C ASP A 71 -9.00 -21.06 21.51
N ASP A 72 -7.74 -20.75 21.24
CA ASP A 72 -7.26 -19.37 21.00
C ASP A 72 -7.25 -19.01 19.51
N HIS A 73 -7.77 -19.87 18.62
CA HIS A 73 -7.91 -19.52 17.21
C HIS A 73 -8.88 -18.33 17.05
N PRO A 74 -8.53 -17.33 16.22
CA PRO A 74 -9.48 -16.25 15.91
C PRO A 74 -10.75 -16.88 15.31
N PRO A 75 -11.95 -16.41 15.71
CA PRO A 75 -13.19 -16.95 15.17
C PRO A 75 -13.16 -16.84 13.64
N GLU A 76 -13.44 -17.95 12.96
CA GLU A 76 -13.46 -17.98 11.49
C GLU A 76 -14.49 -16.96 10.99
N LEU A 77 -14.01 -15.95 10.26
CA LEU A 77 -14.86 -14.90 9.72
C LEU A 77 -15.44 -15.41 8.40
N PHE A 78 -16.62 -16.02 8.45
CA PHE A 78 -17.33 -16.48 7.26
C PHE A 78 -17.91 -15.28 6.50
N PRO A 79 -17.33 -14.86 5.35
CA PRO A 79 -17.80 -13.69 4.63
C PRO A 79 -19.25 -13.87 4.14
N GLU A 80 -19.67 -15.10 3.92
CA GLU A 80 -21.02 -15.50 3.49
C GLU A 80 -22.11 -15.18 4.54
N LEU A 81 -21.76 -15.13 5.83
CA LEU A 81 -22.69 -14.76 6.91
C LEU A 81 -22.95 -13.24 6.95
N TYR A 82 -21.95 -12.43 6.59
CA TYR A 82 -21.98 -10.95 6.71
C TYR A 82 -22.24 -10.24 5.38
N LEU A 83 -21.76 -10.79 4.26
CA LEU A 83 -21.85 -10.23 2.91
C LEU A 83 -22.75 -11.13 2.04
N LYS A 84 -24.05 -11.15 2.33
CA LYS A 84 -25.01 -11.79 1.42
C LYS A 84 -25.07 -10.96 0.13
N PRO A 85 -24.80 -11.51 -1.07
CA PRO A 85 -24.73 -10.76 -2.33
C PRO A 85 -25.99 -9.91 -2.60
N ARG A 86 -27.17 -10.45 -2.25
CA ARG A 86 -28.45 -9.73 -2.36
C ARG A 86 -28.56 -8.48 -1.48
N ARG A 87 -27.87 -8.43 -0.33
CA ARG A 87 -27.84 -7.25 0.54
C ARG A 87 -26.87 -6.18 0.04
N LEU A 88 -25.79 -6.57 -0.62
CA LEU A 88 -24.84 -5.64 -1.24
C LEU A 88 -25.50 -4.83 -2.35
N ASP A 89 -26.23 -5.48 -3.25
CA ASP A 89 -27.00 -4.79 -4.31
C ASP A 89 -28.08 -3.88 -3.71
N TYR A 90 -28.73 -4.31 -2.63
CA TYR A 90 -29.70 -3.50 -1.92
C TYR A 90 -29.06 -2.23 -1.32
N TYR A 91 -27.92 -2.35 -0.65
CA TYR A 91 -27.20 -1.21 -0.08
C TYR A 91 -26.65 -0.27 -1.16
N ALA A 92 -26.16 -0.81 -2.28
CA ALA A 92 -25.70 -0.01 -3.40
C ALA A 92 -26.84 0.85 -3.98
N ARG A 93 -28.02 0.25 -4.19
CA ARG A 93 -29.21 0.99 -4.66
C ARG A 93 -29.68 2.03 -3.66
N GLN A 94 -29.74 1.69 -2.37
CA GLN A 94 -30.09 2.66 -1.32
C GLN A 94 -29.14 3.86 -1.28
N LEU A 95 -27.84 3.60 -1.46
CA LEU A 95 -26.83 4.66 -1.45
C LEU A 95 -27.00 5.57 -2.67
N GLU A 96 -27.27 5.00 -3.84
CA GLU A 96 -27.55 5.74 -5.08
C GLU A 96 -28.84 6.58 -4.97
N GLU A 97 -29.91 6.02 -4.39
CA GLU A 97 -31.14 6.76 -4.09
C GLU A 97 -30.89 7.94 -3.15
N ASN A 98 -30.16 7.72 -2.05
CA ASN A 98 -29.79 8.77 -1.11
C ASN A 98 -28.95 9.87 -1.78
N MET A 99 -28.01 9.50 -2.64
CA MET A 99 -27.21 10.47 -3.40
C MET A 99 -28.08 11.30 -4.38
N ASN A 100 -29.05 10.66 -5.04
CA ASN A 100 -29.96 11.35 -5.94
C ASN A 100 -30.89 12.34 -5.20
N VAL A 101 -31.43 11.94 -4.05
CA VAL A 101 -32.23 12.82 -3.18
C VAL A 101 -31.40 14.02 -2.69
N ASN A 102 -30.18 13.78 -2.23
CA ASN A 102 -29.28 14.84 -1.77
C ASN A 102 -28.90 15.80 -2.90
N LYS A 103 -28.63 15.28 -4.10
CA LYS A 103 -28.33 16.08 -5.29
C LYS A 103 -29.50 16.99 -5.65
N GLU A 104 -30.72 16.47 -5.60
CA GLU A 104 -31.92 17.26 -5.91
C GLU A 104 -32.19 18.33 -4.86
N LEU A 105 -31.98 18.02 -3.58
CA LEU A 105 -32.11 18.98 -2.48
C LEU A 105 -31.09 20.13 -2.63
N LEU A 106 -29.84 19.81 -2.96
CA LEU A 106 -28.80 20.81 -3.22
C LEU A 106 -29.13 21.70 -4.44
N LYS A 107 -29.68 21.13 -5.51
CA LYS A 107 -30.14 21.93 -6.66
C LYS A 107 -31.24 22.90 -6.25
N ARG A 108 -32.21 22.46 -5.45
CA ARG A 108 -33.30 23.32 -4.96
C ARG A 108 -32.78 24.44 -4.06
N ILE A 109 -31.86 24.14 -3.14
CA ILE A 109 -31.20 25.15 -2.29
C ILE A 109 -30.47 26.18 -3.16
N ASN A 110 -29.71 25.73 -4.16
CA ASN A 110 -28.96 26.60 -5.06
C ASN A 110 -29.90 27.48 -5.92
N LEU A 111 -31.00 26.90 -6.41
CA LEU A 111 -32.04 27.64 -7.12
C LEU A 111 -32.62 28.74 -6.23
N ILE A 112 -33.06 28.41 -5.01
CA ILE A 112 -33.62 29.37 -4.04
C ILE A 112 -32.60 30.45 -3.69
N GLN A 113 -31.33 30.10 -3.50
CA GLN A 113 -30.28 31.06 -3.19
C GLN A 113 -30.04 32.06 -4.33
N ARG A 114 -30.15 31.61 -5.59
CA ARG A 114 -29.96 32.45 -6.79
C ARG A 114 -31.19 33.27 -7.16
N THR A 115 -32.39 32.71 -7.02
CA THR A 115 -33.64 33.36 -7.41
C THR A 115 -34.31 34.10 -6.24
N GLY A 116 -33.78 33.97 -5.02
CA GLY A 116 -34.37 34.48 -3.79
C GLY A 116 -35.52 33.62 -3.24
N GLY A 117 -35.98 32.62 -4.00
CA GLY A 117 -37.16 31.80 -3.68
C GLY A 117 -38.48 32.57 -3.82
N PHE A 118 -39.54 31.90 -4.26
CA PHE A 118 -40.89 32.47 -4.19
C PHE A 118 -41.40 32.26 -2.77
N VAL A 119 -41.29 33.29 -1.93
CA VAL A 119 -41.80 33.25 -0.55
C VAL A 119 -43.16 33.93 -0.56
N ASP A 120 -44.23 33.15 -0.38
CA ASP A 120 -45.64 33.61 -0.32
C ASP A 120 -45.90 34.68 0.76
N CYS A 121 -44.92 35.03 1.60
CA CYS A 121 -45.05 36.06 2.61
C CYS A 121 -44.93 37.51 2.08
N TRP A 122 -44.76 37.71 0.77
CA TRP A 122 -44.61 39.04 0.15
C TRP A 122 -45.87 39.56 -0.55
N MET A 123 -47.00 38.86 -0.49
CA MET A 123 -48.29 39.51 -0.77
C MET A 123 -48.65 40.41 0.41
N TYR A 124 -48.48 41.72 0.23
CA TYR A 124 -49.13 42.69 1.10
C TYR A 124 -50.64 42.46 1.00
N PRO A 125 -51.34 42.11 2.10
CA PRO A 125 -52.78 41.96 2.04
C PRO A 125 -53.38 43.34 1.80
N GLU A 126 -54.09 43.54 0.69
CA GLU A 126 -54.91 44.73 0.57
C GLU A 126 -55.95 44.74 1.71
N PRO A 127 -56.26 45.90 2.32
CA PRO A 127 -56.91 45.96 3.64
C PRO A 127 -58.36 45.45 3.68
N THR A 128 -58.97 45.17 2.52
CA THR A 128 -60.40 44.91 2.37
C THR A 128 -60.78 43.44 2.12
N ASP A 129 -59.82 42.52 2.01
CA ASP A 129 -60.10 41.15 1.58
C ASP A 129 -60.33 40.19 2.78
N THR A 130 -61.55 40.17 3.31
CA THR A 130 -61.98 39.26 4.39
C THR A 130 -61.93 37.78 4.01
N TYR A 131 -61.86 37.46 2.71
CA TYR A 131 -61.87 36.08 2.19
C TYR A 131 -60.57 35.29 2.46
N ASN A 132 -59.47 35.93 2.89
CA ASN A 132 -58.18 35.24 3.01
C ASN A 132 -57.66 35.06 4.45
N LYS A 133 -58.39 35.45 5.51
CA LYS A 133 -57.89 35.28 6.90
C LYS A 133 -57.81 33.83 7.36
N LEU A 134 -58.81 33.00 7.02
CA LEU A 134 -58.82 31.58 7.37
C LEU A 134 -57.78 30.80 6.58
N LEU A 135 -57.65 31.08 5.28
CA LEU A 135 -56.64 30.49 4.41
C LEU A 135 -55.22 30.86 4.86
N CYS A 136 -54.97 32.12 5.22
CA CYS A 136 -53.69 32.56 5.77
C CYS A 136 -53.39 31.88 7.12
N LYS A 137 -54.38 31.76 8.03
CA LYS A 137 -54.21 31.01 9.28
C LYS A 137 -53.90 29.53 9.03
N GLN A 138 -54.54 28.92 8.04
CA GLN A 138 -54.31 27.52 7.66
C GLN A 138 -52.90 27.34 7.06
N ARG A 139 -52.48 28.26 6.18
CA ARG A 139 -51.11 28.29 5.62
C ARG A 139 -50.05 28.51 6.71
N GLN A 140 -50.31 29.41 7.66
CA GLN A 140 -49.42 29.65 8.81
C GLN A 140 -49.21 28.36 9.61
N ARG A 141 -50.28 27.60 9.88
CA ARG A 141 -50.18 26.30 10.56
C ARG A 141 -49.34 25.30 9.78
N VAL A 142 -49.50 25.25 8.46
CA VAL A 142 -48.70 24.38 7.58
C VAL A 142 -47.22 24.79 7.62
N LEU A 143 -46.92 26.09 7.55
CA LEU A 143 -45.54 26.60 7.65
C LEU A 143 -44.91 26.34 9.02
N ASP A 144 -45.69 26.46 10.10
CA ASP A 144 -45.23 26.15 11.45
C ASP A 144 -44.96 24.65 11.63
N GLU A 145 -45.76 23.79 10.99
CA GLU A 145 -45.54 22.34 10.99
C GLU A 145 -44.26 21.99 10.22
N ILE A 146 -44.07 22.57 9.02
CA ILE A 146 -42.83 22.42 8.24
C ILE A 146 -41.62 22.92 9.05
N ARG A 147 -41.76 24.05 9.76
CA ARG A 147 -40.71 24.59 10.63
C ARG A 147 -40.36 23.60 11.75
N ARG A 148 -41.35 23.01 12.42
CA ARG A 148 -41.11 21.99 13.46
C ARG A 148 -40.44 20.74 12.90
N GLN A 149 -40.88 20.25 11.75
CA GLN A 149 -40.27 19.10 11.08
C GLN A 149 -38.82 19.37 10.69
N ASN A 150 -38.53 20.54 10.12
CA ASN A 150 -37.17 20.95 9.78
C ASN A 150 -36.28 21.06 11.03
N HIS A 151 -36.81 21.58 12.13
CA HIS A 151 -36.07 21.69 13.38
C HIS A 151 -35.75 20.30 13.98
N TYR A 152 -36.70 19.37 13.91
CA TYR A 152 -36.49 17.97 14.31
C TYR A 152 -35.45 17.26 13.41
N LEU A 153 -35.48 17.50 12.11
CA LEU A 153 -34.50 16.91 11.19
C LEU A 153 -33.10 17.47 11.42
N TYR A 154 -33.00 18.78 11.69
CA TYR A 154 -31.74 19.45 12.04
C TYR A 154 -31.15 18.93 13.36
N SER A 155 -31.97 18.75 14.39
CA SER A 155 -31.51 18.17 15.67
C SER A 155 -31.03 16.73 15.51
N ARG A 156 -31.68 15.93 14.66
CA ARG A 156 -31.19 14.59 14.31
C ARG A 156 -29.88 14.61 13.54
N LEU A 157 -29.69 15.55 12.61
CA LEU A 157 -28.44 15.67 11.86
C LEU A 157 -27.26 16.07 12.75
N LEU A 158 -27.48 16.92 13.76
CA LEU A 158 -26.44 17.29 14.72
C LEU A 158 -25.99 16.12 15.61
N ILE A 159 -26.90 15.18 15.90
CA ILE A 159 -26.63 14.01 16.74
C ILE A 159 -26.16 12.81 15.91
N ALA A 160 -26.50 12.76 14.62
CA ALA A 160 -26.14 11.67 13.73
C ALA A 160 -24.61 11.53 13.60
N ARG A 161 -24.07 10.47 14.17
CA ARG A 161 -22.72 9.99 13.86
C ARG A 161 -22.80 9.00 12.69
N SER A 162 -21.78 8.99 11.83
CA SER A 162 -21.67 7.94 10.83
C SER A 162 -21.54 6.59 11.53
N GLU A 163 -22.25 5.56 11.04
CA GLU A 163 -22.03 4.18 11.48
C GLU A 163 -20.61 3.69 11.15
N GLN A 164 -20.00 4.31 10.14
CA GLN A 164 -18.60 4.08 9.80
C GLN A 164 -17.70 4.93 10.71
N PRO A 165 -16.65 4.34 11.30
CA PRO A 165 -15.71 5.07 12.14
C PRO A 165 -15.05 6.18 11.33
N LEU A 166 -14.73 7.30 11.98
CA LEU A 166 -13.98 8.36 11.32
C LEU A 166 -12.63 7.83 10.87
N THR A 167 -12.06 8.42 9.81
CA THR A 167 -10.71 8.10 9.32
C THR A 167 -9.67 8.07 10.43
N LYS A 168 -9.78 8.98 11.41
CA LYS A 168 -8.90 9.01 12.59
C LYS A 168 -9.03 7.77 13.48
N GLU A 169 -10.25 7.34 13.78
CA GLU A 169 -10.52 6.15 14.60
C GLU A 169 -10.07 4.87 13.86
N LEU A 170 -10.23 4.85 12.53
CA LEU A 170 -9.78 3.77 11.66
C LEU A 170 -8.24 3.65 11.66
N GLU A 171 -7.54 4.79 11.66
CA GLU A 171 -6.09 4.87 11.77
C GLU A 171 -5.59 4.33 13.13
N GLU A 172 -6.27 4.72 14.24
CA GLU A 172 -5.95 4.25 15.60
C GLU A 172 -6.16 2.73 15.73
N LEU A 173 -7.30 2.22 15.24
CA LEU A 173 -7.58 0.78 15.18
C LEU A 173 -6.52 0.04 14.36
N TRP A 174 -6.08 0.61 13.23
CA TRP A 174 -5.02 0.02 12.43
C TRP A 174 -3.69 -0.06 13.17
N GLN A 175 -3.30 0.99 13.90
CA GLN A 175 -2.07 0.97 14.71
C GLN A 175 -2.12 -0.11 15.79
N ASP A 176 -3.26 -0.26 16.47
CA ASP A 176 -3.47 -1.32 17.47
C ASP A 176 -3.41 -2.72 16.86
N THR A 177 -4.05 -2.90 15.70
CA THR A 177 -4.04 -4.18 14.97
C THR A 177 -2.64 -4.56 14.54
N LYS A 178 -1.89 -3.59 14.00
CA LYS A 178 -0.48 -3.75 13.64
C LYS A 178 0.38 -4.10 14.86
N HIS A 179 0.15 -3.47 16.00
CA HIS A 179 0.88 -3.77 17.24
C HIS A 179 0.65 -5.21 17.69
N LYS A 180 -0.61 -5.67 17.67
CA LYS A 180 -0.97 -7.07 17.99
C LYS A 180 -0.33 -8.07 17.02
N LEU A 181 -0.31 -7.76 15.72
CA LEU A 181 0.35 -8.59 14.71
C LEU A 181 1.87 -8.71 14.95
N ILE A 182 2.53 -7.61 15.33
CA ILE A 182 3.96 -7.63 15.67
C ILE A 182 4.24 -8.50 16.90
N LEU A 183 3.41 -8.39 17.94
CA LEU A 183 3.58 -9.15 19.18
C LEU A 183 3.26 -10.64 19.01
N GLY A 184 2.27 -10.98 18.19
CA GLY A 184 1.81 -12.36 17.99
C GLY A 184 2.61 -13.16 16.95
N ALA A 185 3.48 -12.51 16.19
CA ALA A 185 4.25 -13.19 15.16
C ALA A 185 5.43 -13.96 15.75
N SER A 186 5.47 -15.27 15.51
CA SER A 186 6.58 -16.15 15.88
C SER A 186 7.86 -15.90 15.07
N LEU A 187 7.70 -15.32 13.88
CA LEU A 187 8.76 -14.83 13.02
C LEU A 187 8.70 -13.29 12.99
N PRO A 188 9.81 -12.58 12.72
CA PRO A 188 9.79 -11.13 12.62
C PRO A 188 8.74 -10.68 11.57
N PHE A 189 7.62 -10.12 12.05
CA PHE A 189 6.59 -9.54 11.21
C PHE A 189 7.11 -8.24 10.63
N ILE A 190 7.63 -8.32 9.40
CA ILE A 190 8.12 -7.16 8.67
C ILE A 190 6.92 -6.52 7.96
N LEU A 191 6.28 -5.58 8.65
CA LEU A 191 5.45 -4.63 7.92
C LEU A 191 6.41 -3.70 7.18
N PHE A 192 6.48 -3.82 5.86
CA PHE A 192 7.33 -2.99 5.02
C PHE A 192 7.06 -1.51 5.32
N LYS A 193 7.98 -0.85 6.04
CA LYS A 193 8.01 0.60 6.11
C LYS A 193 8.40 1.06 4.71
N THR A 194 7.38 1.38 3.91
CA THR A 194 7.56 1.87 2.56
C THR A 194 7.70 3.37 2.66
N GLU A 195 8.91 3.87 2.42
CA GLU A 195 9.09 5.27 2.07
C GLU A 195 8.64 5.44 0.62
N LYS A 196 7.95 6.55 0.33
CA LYS A 196 7.56 6.87 -1.03
C LYS A 196 8.81 7.13 -1.85
N ILE A 197 8.93 6.43 -2.97
CA ILE A 197 9.98 6.70 -3.96
C ILE A 197 9.42 7.75 -4.93
N ASP A 198 10.15 8.85 -5.14
CA ASP A 198 9.75 9.95 -6.02
C ASP A 198 9.83 9.52 -7.50
N ARG A 199 8.73 8.99 -8.02
CA ARG A 199 8.62 8.48 -9.41
C ARG A 199 8.40 9.57 -10.45
N ASP A 200 8.12 10.78 -10.01
CA ASP A 200 7.79 11.90 -10.89
C ASP A 200 9.04 12.53 -11.53
N ILE A 201 10.23 12.10 -11.11
CA ILE A 201 11.49 12.50 -11.74
C ILE A 201 11.53 11.91 -13.14
N LYS A 202 11.50 12.77 -14.16
CA LYS A 202 11.65 12.41 -15.56
C LYS A 202 12.98 12.95 -16.06
N ASP A 203 13.69 12.13 -16.82
CA ASP A 203 14.89 12.55 -17.53
C ASP A 203 14.64 12.44 -19.04
N PRO A 204 14.75 13.55 -19.80
CA PRO A 204 14.57 13.55 -21.24
C PRO A 204 15.60 12.67 -21.98
N ALA A 205 16.75 12.34 -21.38
CA ALA A 205 17.76 11.47 -21.99
C ALA A 205 17.23 10.04 -22.26
N PHE A 206 16.19 9.61 -21.55
CA PHE A 206 15.57 8.29 -21.76
C PHE A 206 14.47 8.28 -22.82
N ASP A 207 14.10 9.44 -23.36
CA ASP A 207 13.05 9.52 -24.37
C ASP A 207 13.51 8.85 -25.67
N LYS A 208 12.59 8.07 -26.24
CA LYS A 208 12.86 7.31 -27.45
C LYS A 208 12.66 8.20 -28.69
N PRO A 209 13.54 8.12 -29.70
CA PRO A 209 13.27 8.72 -31.00
C PRO A 209 12.02 8.10 -31.64
N PHE A 210 11.26 8.87 -32.41
CA PHE A 210 9.98 8.42 -33.01
C PHE A 210 10.09 7.13 -33.86
N HIS A 211 11.24 6.89 -34.49
CA HIS A 211 11.45 5.75 -35.40
C HIS A 211 11.99 4.48 -34.70
N VAL A 212 12.28 4.55 -33.39
CA VAL A 212 12.93 3.44 -32.68
C VAL A 212 11.91 2.66 -31.85
N GLN A 213 11.80 1.36 -32.13
CA GLN A 213 11.04 0.42 -31.31
C GLN A 213 11.97 -0.33 -30.35
N ARG A 214 11.80 -0.07 -29.05
CA ARG A 214 12.54 -0.73 -27.98
C ARG A 214 11.85 -2.01 -27.53
N SER A 215 12.65 -3.05 -27.28
CA SER A 215 12.15 -4.32 -26.76
C SER A 215 11.64 -4.17 -25.33
N LYS A 216 10.59 -4.90 -24.98
CA LYS A 216 10.05 -4.93 -23.62
C LYS A 216 10.14 -6.32 -23.04
N VAL A 217 10.41 -6.37 -21.74
CA VAL A 217 10.50 -7.61 -20.97
C VAL A 217 9.71 -7.48 -19.67
N SER A 218 9.27 -8.59 -19.12
CA SER A 218 8.58 -8.60 -17.83
C SER A 218 9.24 -9.52 -16.85
N MET A 219 9.33 -9.09 -15.59
CA MET A 219 9.81 -9.89 -14.48
C MET A 219 8.82 -9.82 -13.33
N GLU A 220 8.53 -10.98 -12.75
CA GLU A 220 7.64 -11.11 -11.61
C GLU A 220 8.43 -11.51 -10.36
N ILE A 221 8.38 -10.65 -9.35
CA ILE A 221 9.21 -10.76 -8.16
C ILE A 221 8.34 -11.23 -6.99
N TRP A 222 8.86 -12.21 -6.25
CA TRP A 222 8.19 -12.89 -5.14
C TRP A 222 9.09 -12.93 -3.92
N VAL A 223 8.48 -12.90 -2.73
CA VAL A 223 9.16 -13.25 -1.48
C VAL A 223 9.10 -14.77 -1.30
N VAL A 224 10.22 -15.41 -0.98
CA VAL A 224 10.27 -16.86 -0.73
C VAL A 224 9.41 -17.21 0.49
N GLY A 225 8.47 -18.14 0.31
CA GLY A 225 7.51 -18.53 1.36
C GLY A 225 6.41 -17.49 1.62
N GLY A 226 6.37 -16.40 0.84
CA GLY A 226 5.44 -15.30 1.01
C GLY A 226 4.65 -14.97 -0.26
N SER A 227 4.22 -13.70 -0.33
CA SER A 227 3.32 -13.20 -1.37
C SER A 227 4.04 -12.58 -2.57
N LYS A 228 3.30 -12.43 -3.66
CA LYS A 228 3.71 -11.73 -4.88
C LYS A 228 3.98 -10.25 -4.59
N ILE A 229 5.18 -9.77 -4.88
CA ILE A 229 5.51 -8.33 -4.77
C ILE A 229 4.88 -7.58 -5.93
N GLY A 230 5.07 -8.08 -7.15
CA GLY A 230 4.53 -7.48 -8.35
C GLY A 230 5.22 -7.94 -9.63
N ARG A 231 4.56 -7.68 -10.75
CA ARG A 231 5.13 -7.85 -12.09
C ARG A 231 5.56 -6.49 -12.62
N VAL A 232 6.85 -6.35 -12.93
CA VAL A 232 7.44 -5.15 -13.53
C VAL A 232 7.67 -5.38 -15.02
N ILE A 233 7.39 -4.36 -15.83
CA ILE A 233 7.65 -4.32 -17.26
C ILE A 233 8.79 -3.33 -17.48
N ILE A 234 9.81 -3.80 -18.16
CA ILE A 234 11.06 -3.09 -18.42
C ILE A 234 11.18 -2.86 -19.92
N GLU A 235 11.48 -1.63 -20.29
CA GLU A 235 11.87 -1.22 -21.63
C GLU A 235 13.41 -1.26 -21.73
N LEU A 236 13.92 -1.95 -22.76
CA LEU A 236 15.36 -2.10 -23.01
C LEU A 236 15.82 -1.08 -24.06
N PHE A 237 16.92 -0.39 -23.80
CA PHE A 237 17.52 0.62 -24.68
C PHE A 237 18.35 -0.01 -25.79
N THR A 238 17.70 -0.81 -26.65
CA THR A 238 18.33 -1.55 -27.75
C THR A 238 19.03 -0.67 -28.79
N ASP A 239 18.67 0.61 -28.84
CA ASP A 239 19.28 1.65 -29.67
C ASP A 239 20.59 2.20 -29.11
N ILE A 240 20.75 2.17 -27.78
CA ILE A 240 21.91 2.75 -27.09
C ILE A 240 22.90 1.64 -26.72
N ALA A 241 22.43 0.54 -26.12
CA ALA A 241 23.26 -0.58 -25.67
C ALA A 241 22.75 -1.93 -26.22
N PRO A 242 22.81 -2.16 -27.56
CA PRO A 242 22.26 -3.36 -28.18
C PRO A 242 22.88 -4.66 -27.64
N LYS A 243 24.19 -4.71 -27.41
CA LYS A 243 24.87 -5.93 -26.93
C LYS A 243 24.46 -6.25 -25.50
N THR A 244 24.45 -5.25 -24.62
CA THR A 244 24.00 -5.41 -23.23
C THR A 244 22.52 -5.83 -23.16
N CYS A 245 21.67 -5.22 -23.99
CA CYS A 245 20.26 -5.59 -24.10
C CYS A 245 20.07 -7.02 -24.61
N GLN A 246 20.87 -7.45 -25.60
CA GLN A 246 20.82 -8.80 -26.14
C GLN A 246 21.21 -9.83 -25.07
N MET A 247 22.28 -9.58 -24.30
CA MET A 247 22.68 -10.44 -23.18
C MET A 247 21.55 -10.61 -22.16
N PHE A 248 20.98 -9.50 -21.71
CA PHE A 248 19.89 -9.50 -20.75
C PHE A 248 18.68 -10.27 -21.27
N LEU A 249 18.36 -10.08 -22.57
CA LEU A 249 17.25 -10.75 -23.23
C LEU A 249 17.49 -12.26 -23.42
N SER A 250 18.73 -12.69 -23.71
CA SER A 250 19.12 -14.11 -23.72
C SER A 250 18.84 -14.77 -22.36
N LEU A 251 19.25 -14.13 -21.26
CA LEU A 251 19.05 -14.66 -19.91
C LEU A 251 17.58 -14.63 -19.46
N ILE A 252 16.76 -13.73 -19.99
CA ILE A 252 15.30 -13.77 -19.78
C ILE A 252 14.65 -14.93 -20.53
N LYS A 253 15.10 -15.22 -21.75
CA LYS A 253 14.62 -16.36 -22.55
C LYS A 253 15.06 -17.69 -21.96
N GLY A 254 16.27 -17.72 -21.41
CA GLY A 254 16.99 -18.92 -21.03
C GLY A 254 17.95 -19.34 -22.14
N ASP A 255 19.20 -19.57 -21.74
CA ASP A 255 20.28 -20.02 -22.61
C ASP A 255 20.17 -21.54 -22.89
N PRO A 256 20.72 -22.09 -23.98
CA PRO A 256 20.69 -23.53 -24.27
C PRO A 256 21.36 -24.38 -23.18
N LYS A 257 22.33 -23.82 -22.45
CA LYS A 257 22.94 -24.42 -21.24
C LYS A 257 22.01 -24.49 -20.03
N GLY A 258 20.79 -23.95 -20.14
CA GLY A 258 19.81 -23.96 -19.05
C GLY A 258 20.06 -22.88 -18.00
N HIS A 259 20.75 -21.78 -18.32
CA HIS A 259 20.87 -20.62 -17.44
C HIS A 259 19.83 -19.56 -17.80
N ALA A 260 19.02 -19.13 -16.82
CA ALA A 260 18.02 -18.08 -17.00
C ALA A 260 17.90 -17.21 -15.73
N TYR A 261 17.29 -16.03 -15.85
CA TYR A 261 16.93 -15.24 -14.66
C TYR A 261 15.75 -15.84 -13.88
N MET A 262 14.94 -16.70 -14.50
CA MET A 262 13.85 -17.37 -13.79
C MET A 262 14.39 -18.24 -12.65
N GLY A 263 13.91 -17.99 -11.44
CA GLY A 263 14.33 -18.71 -10.24
C GLY A 263 15.61 -18.19 -9.58
N THR A 264 16.23 -17.12 -10.10
CA THR A 264 17.35 -16.43 -9.46
C THR A 264 16.89 -15.46 -8.38
N ARG A 265 17.79 -15.17 -7.43
CA ARG A 265 17.55 -14.23 -6.34
C ARG A 265 18.02 -12.82 -6.62
N ILE A 266 17.32 -11.89 -5.98
CA ILE A 266 17.84 -10.55 -5.70
C ILE A 266 18.65 -10.67 -4.41
N PHE A 267 19.94 -10.97 -4.55
CA PHE A 267 20.83 -11.32 -3.43
C PHE A 267 21.32 -10.10 -2.64
N ARG A 268 21.19 -8.88 -3.20
CA ARG A 268 21.56 -7.65 -2.49
C ARG A 268 20.49 -6.59 -2.66
N VAL A 269 19.99 -6.03 -1.56
CA VAL A 269 19.04 -4.92 -1.55
C VAL A 269 19.52 -3.91 -0.53
N VAL A 270 19.91 -2.72 -1.00
CA VAL A 270 20.25 -1.59 -0.14
C VAL A 270 19.06 -0.63 -0.15
N PRO A 271 18.36 -0.44 1.00
CA PRO A 271 17.19 0.41 1.08
C PRO A 271 17.46 1.80 0.50
N ASN A 272 16.49 2.31 -0.26
CA ASN A 272 16.49 3.64 -0.89
C ASN A 272 17.61 3.92 -1.89
N LEU A 273 18.47 2.95 -2.20
CA LEU A 273 19.56 3.12 -3.16
C LEU A 273 19.35 2.22 -4.37
N TYR A 274 19.53 0.92 -4.22
CA TYR A 274 19.39 -0.03 -5.32
C TYR A 274 19.19 -1.47 -4.83
N CYS A 275 18.72 -2.33 -5.73
CA CYS A 275 18.83 -3.78 -5.58
C CYS A 275 19.66 -4.38 -6.71
N ARG A 276 20.30 -5.51 -6.44
CA ARG A 276 21.13 -6.27 -7.39
C ARG A 276 20.68 -7.73 -7.44
N GLY A 277 20.61 -8.25 -8.66
CA GLY A 277 20.24 -9.63 -8.94
C GLY A 277 20.88 -10.13 -10.24
N GLY A 278 20.45 -11.30 -10.69
CA GLY A 278 20.89 -11.86 -11.98
C GLY A 278 22.15 -12.74 -11.90
N ASP A 279 22.55 -13.18 -10.71
CA ASP A 279 23.56 -14.23 -10.57
C ASP A 279 22.93 -15.60 -10.89
N VAL A 280 23.11 -16.06 -12.14
CA VAL A 280 22.52 -17.30 -12.67
C VAL A 280 23.33 -18.57 -12.35
N THR A 281 24.50 -18.44 -11.69
CA THR A 281 25.38 -19.59 -11.40
C THR A 281 25.45 -19.90 -9.91
N LYS A 282 25.79 -18.92 -9.07
CA LYS A 282 26.00 -19.11 -7.61
C LYS A 282 24.89 -18.49 -6.77
N ASP A 283 24.09 -17.61 -7.35
CA ASP A 283 22.94 -16.98 -6.72
C ASP A 283 23.33 -16.20 -5.44
N ASN A 284 24.57 -15.72 -5.34
CA ASN A 284 25.17 -15.07 -4.16
C ASN A 284 25.98 -13.80 -4.48
N GLY A 285 26.07 -13.42 -5.75
CA GLY A 285 26.79 -12.25 -6.26
C GLY A 285 28.22 -12.52 -6.71
N PHE A 286 28.76 -13.73 -6.50
CA PHE A 286 30.09 -14.14 -6.96
C PHE A 286 30.05 -14.97 -8.25
N GLY A 287 28.87 -15.14 -8.83
CA GLY A 287 28.71 -15.80 -10.12
C GLY A 287 29.03 -14.86 -11.27
N THR A 288 29.89 -15.33 -12.14
CA THR A 288 30.20 -14.74 -13.44
C THR A 288 29.65 -15.67 -14.50
N TYR A 289 28.81 -15.14 -15.39
CA TYR A 289 28.23 -15.90 -16.51
C TYR A 289 27.86 -14.97 -17.64
N ILE A 290 28.26 -15.36 -18.85
CA ILE A 290 27.83 -14.76 -20.10
C ILE A 290 27.14 -15.87 -20.91
N PRO A 291 26.01 -15.59 -21.58
CA PRO A 291 25.35 -16.53 -22.47
C PRO A 291 26.25 -17.01 -23.62
N ASP A 292 26.06 -18.26 -24.06
CA ASP A 292 26.88 -18.89 -25.11
C ASP A 292 26.82 -18.19 -26.48
N ASN A 293 25.75 -17.44 -26.72
CA ASN A 293 25.57 -16.71 -27.96
C ASN A 293 26.39 -15.41 -28.04
N LEU A 294 27.20 -15.11 -27.02
CA LEU A 294 28.04 -13.93 -26.92
C LEU A 294 29.51 -14.33 -26.71
N THR A 295 30.42 -13.44 -27.10
CA THR A 295 31.87 -13.65 -26.95
C THR A 295 32.33 -13.21 -25.57
N GLU A 296 33.07 -14.06 -24.85
CA GLU A 296 33.70 -13.74 -23.56
C GLU A 296 35.14 -13.22 -23.76
N PRO A 297 35.61 -12.20 -23.01
CA PRO A 297 34.87 -11.38 -22.05
C PRO A 297 34.07 -10.25 -22.74
N MET A 298 32.89 -9.92 -22.21
CA MET A 298 32.09 -8.81 -22.71
C MET A 298 32.55 -7.50 -22.06
N VAL A 299 32.91 -6.51 -22.88
CA VAL A 299 33.37 -5.18 -22.46
C VAL A 299 32.16 -4.21 -22.35
N PRO A 300 32.16 -3.21 -21.45
CA PRO A 300 31.11 -2.20 -21.40
C PRO A 300 30.94 -1.46 -22.72
N GLU A 301 29.70 -1.38 -23.20
CA GLU A 301 29.40 -0.84 -24.53
C GLU A 301 29.45 0.69 -24.59
N ASN A 302 28.84 1.36 -23.61
CA ASN A 302 28.93 2.82 -23.44
C ASN A 302 28.44 3.27 -22.06
N TYR A 303 28.77 4.51 -21.72
CA TYR A 303 28.32 5.21 -20.52
C TYR A 303 27.55 6.50 -20.88
N ARG A 304 26.74 6.46 -21.96
CA ARG A 304 26.01 7.64 -22.46
C ARG A 304 24.87 8.07 -21.55
N LEU A 305 24.30 7.13 -20.81
CA LEU A 305 23.15 7.33 -19.93
C LEU A 305 23.58 7.24 -18.47
N ASN A 306 22.97 8.09 -17.65
CA ASN A 306 23.26 8.21 -16.23
C ASN A 306 22.11 7.64 -15.37
N HIS A 307 22.37 7.43 -14.08
CA HIS A 307 21.44 6.85 -13.11
C HIS A 307 20.60 7.97 -12.47
N THR A 308 19.79 8.66 -13.27
CA THR A 308 19.11 9.90 -12.87
C THR A 308 17.69 9.69 -12.33
N VAL A 309 17.04 8.57 -12.66
CA VAL A 309 15.61 8.33 -12.38
C VAL A 309 15.42 6.99 -11.66
N PRO A 310 14.54 6.88 -10.64
CA PRO A 310 14.23 5.61 -10.01
C PRO A 310 13.59 4.62 -11.00
N GLY A 311 13.98 3.34 -10.89
CA GLY A 311 13.54 2.28 -11.78
C GLY A 311 14.37 2.16 -13.06
N VAL A 312 15.50 2.87 -13.18
CA VAL A 312 16.51 2.61 -14.21
C VAL A 312 17.27 1.32 -13.90
N LEU A 313 17.59 0.56 -14.96
CA LEU A 313 18.38 -0.66 -14.90
C LEU A 313 19.77 -0.45 -15.48
N SER A 314 20.76 -0.99 -14.80
CA SER A 314 22.16 -0.94 -15.20
C SER A 314 22.84 -2.29 -15.07
N MET A 315 23.72 -2.64 -16.00
CA MET A 315 24.53 -3.85 -15.91
C MET A 315 25.73 -3.61 -15.01
N VAL A 316 26.08 -4.59 -14.18
CA VAL A 316 27.24 -4.51 -13.31
C VAL A 316 28.50 -4.75 -14.13
N VAL A 317 29.44 -3.82 -14.02
CA VAL A 317 30.81 -3.93 -14.56
C VAL A 317 31.73 -4.26 -13.40
N THR A 318 32.61 -5.25 -13.57
CA THR A 318 33.63 -5.62 -12.58
C THR A 318 34.79 -4.61 -12.59
N PRO A 319 35.66 -4.62 -11.57
CA PRO A 319 36.87 -3.79 -11.57
C PRO A 319 37.81 -4.07 -12.75
N ASP A 320 37.76 -5.27 -13.31
CA ASP A 320 38.55 -5.70 -14.48
C ASP A 320 37.92 -5.29 -15.83
N ASP A 321 36.90 -4.40 -15.78
CA ASP A 321 36.15 -3.89 -16.93
C ASP A 321 35.37 -4.95 -17.73
N GLU A 322 34.93 -6.00 -17.04
CA GLU A 322 34.15 -7.09 -17.61
C GLU A 322 32.67 -6.99 -17.21
N VAL A 323 31.80 -7.40 -18.12
CA VAL A 323 30.35 -7.34 -17.95
C VAL A 323 29.76 -8.74 -17.96
N TYR A 324 29.01 -9.05 -16.90
CA TYR A 324 28.34 -10.34 -16.70
C TYR A 324 26.83 -10.16 -16.60
N GLY A 325 26.07 -11.25 -16.53
CA GLY A 325 24.61 -11.24 -16.39
C GLY A 325 24.03 -10.57 -15.13
N GLN A 326 24.83 -9.97 -14.25
CA GLN A 326 24.33 -9.30 -13.03
C GLN A 326 23.85 -7.87 -13.32
N PHE A 327 22.68 -7.51 -12.80
CA PHE A 327 22.08 -6.18 -13.01
C PHE A 327 21.68 -5.50 -11.70
N ASN A 328 21.64 -4.16 -11.73
CA ASN A 328 21.06 -3.32 -10.68
C ASN A 328 19.73 -2.72 -11.13
N ILE A 329 18.83 -2.49 -10.18
CA ILE A 329 17.67 -1.61 -10.32
C ILE A 329 17.81 -0.52 -9.26
N ILE A 330 17.80 0.74 -9.67
CA ILE A 330 17.97 1.87 -8.73
C ILE A 330 16.61 2.33 -8.17
N PHE A 331 16.60 2.75 -6.90
CA PHE A 331 15.43 3.30 -6.21
C PHE A 331 15.50 4.82 -6.04
N LYS A 332 16.69 5.41 -6.19
CA LYS A 332 16.93 6.85 -6.20
C LYS A 332 18.03 7.19 -7.22
N PRO A 333 18.15 8.46 -7.62
CA PRO A 333 19.26 8.90 -8.46
C PRO A 333 20.60 8.55 -7.79
N LEU A 334 21.51 7.92 -8.54
CA LEU A 334 22.78 7.37 -8.04
C LEU A 334 23.96 7.83 -8.92
N PRO A 335 24.42 9.08 -8.76
CA PRO A 335 25.55 9.60 -9.55
C PRO A 335 26.86 8.82 -9.32
N GLN A 336 26.95 8.09 -8.21
CA GLN A 336 28.11 7.24 -7.89
C GLN A 336 28.29 6.06 -8.86
N PHE A 337 27.23 5.66 -9.57
CA PHE A 337 27.22 4.55 -10.53
C PHE A 337 27.47 5.03 -11.97
N ASP A 338 27.41 6.34 -12.21
CA ASP A 338 27.64 6.93 -13.52
C ASP A 338 29.09 6.70 -13.97
N GLY A 339 29.27 6.31 -15.24
CA GLY A 339 30.59 5.95 -15.79
C GLY A 339 31.18 4.63 -15.28
N LYS A 340 30.50 3.91 -14.36
CA LYS A 340 30.95 2.62 -13.82
C LYS A 340 30.04 1.46 -14.16
N HIS A 341 28.76 1.73 -14.42
CA HIS A 341 27.77 0.71 -14.75
C HIS A 341 27.02 1.12 -16.02
N VAL A 342 26.79 0.16 -16.93
CA VAL A 342 26.18 0.43 -18.23
C VAL A 342 24.67 0.45 -18.07
N VAL A 343 24.05 1.62 -18.23
CA VAL A 343 22.60 1.77 -18.21
C VAL A 343 22.01 1.22 -19.51
N PHE A 344 21.05 0.29 -19.39
CA PHE A 344 20.51 -0.44 -20.56
C PHE A 344 18.97 -0.53 -20.58
N GLY A 345 18.26 -0.03 -19.56
CA GLY A 345 16.81 -0.05 -19.58
C GLY A 345 16.15 0.71 -18.44
N ARG A 346 14.81 0.74 -18.45
CA ARG A 346 14.00 1.34 -17.38
C ARG A 346 12.68 0.62 -17.17
N ILE A 347 12.13 0.70 -15.98
CA ILE A 347 10.79 0.21 -15.67
C ILE A 347 9.75 1.18 -16.23
N VAL A 348 8.84 0.68 -17.05
CA VAL A 348 7.77 1.47 -17.69
C VAL A 348 6.38 1.16 -17.15
N ALA A 349 6.19 -0.02 -16.56
CA ALA A 349 4.92 -0.39 -15.94
C ALA A 349 5.12 -1.43 -14.83
N GLY A 350 4.14 -1.50 -13.94
CA GLY A 350 4.14 -2.38 -12.77
C GLY A 350 3.39 -1.72 -11.62
N PRO A 351 3.09 -2.46 -10.54
CA PRO A 351 2.35 -1.89 -9.43
C PRO A 351 3.15 -0.76 -8.78
N THR A 352 2.45 0.32 -8.42
CA THR A 352 3.05 1.55 -7.88
C THR A 352 3.81 1.33 -6.57
N GLN A 353 3.70 0.16 -5.93
CA GLN A 353 4.42 -0.13 -4.69
C GLN A 353 5.49 -1.22 -4.85
N ALA A 354 5.71 -1.78 -6.03
CA ALA A 354 6.67 -2.90 -6.20
C ALA A 354 8.09 -2.52 -5.75
N LEU A 355 8.63 -1.40 -6.26
CA LEU A 355 9.99 -0.97 -5.92
C LEU A 355 10.13 -0.60 -4.44
N GLU A 356 9.09 0.01 -3.86
CA GLU A 356 9.07 0.38 -2.44
C GLU A 356 9.10 -0.87 -1.54
N ARG A 357 8.32 -1.90 -1.91
CA ARG A 357 8.31 -3.19 -1.21
C ARG A 357 9.64 -3.92 -1.33
N ILE A 358 10.28 -3.90 -2.51
CA ILE A 358 11.62 -4.48 -2.68
C ILE A 358 12.62 -3.70 -1.81
N SER A 359 12.64 -2.37 -1.88
CA SER A 359 13.52 -1.52 -1.07
C SER A 359 13.38 -1.80 0.43
N ALA A 360 12.15 -1.96 0.91
CA ALA A 360 11.85 -2.24 2.32
C ALA A 360 12.29 -3.62 2.81
N LEU A 361 12.62 -4.57 1.90
CA LEU A 361 13.19 -5.88 2.24
C LEU A 361 14.71 -5.82 2.46
N GLY A 362 15.35 -4.72 2.10
CA GLY A 362 16.79 -4.54 2.25
C GLY A 362 17.19 -4.14 3.67
N LEU A 363 18.45 -4.42 3.99
CA LEU A 363 19.15 -3.90 5.15
C LEU A 363 20.29 -2.97 4.68
N PRO A 364 20.78 -2.05 5.54
CA PRO A 364 21.83 -1.10 5.15
C PRO A 364 23.11 -1.75 4.59
N LEU A 365 23.45 -2.96 5.05
CA LEU A 365 24.62 -3.72 4.56
C LEU A 365 24.38 -4.38 3.19
N GLY A 366 23.15 -4.31 2.67
CA GLY A 366 22.73 -4.93 1.42
C GLY A 366 22.13 -6.33 1.58
N THR A 367 22.15 -6.92 2.78
CA THR A 367 21.47 -8.20 3.04
C THR A 367 19.96 -8.04 3.03
N THR A 368 19.22 -9.06 2.62
CA THR A 368 17.75 -9.04 2.59
C THR A 368 17.16 -9.70 3.83
N THR A 369 16.11 -9.13 4.40
CA THR A 369 15.39 -9.73 5.54
C THR A 369 14.64 -11.01 5.13
N SER A 370 14.20 -11.08 3.87
CA SER A 370 13.62 -12.29 3.28
C SER A 370 14.11 -12.44 1.84
N ASP A 371 14.41 -13.69 1.44
CA ASP A 371 14.88 -14.00 0.08
C ASP A 371 13.84 -13.52 -0.95
N CYS A 372 14.28 -12.70 -1.91
CA CYS A 372 13.48 -12.27 -3.05
C CYS A 372 13.89 -13.06 -4.29
N VAL A 373 12.94 -13.65 -5.01
CA VAL A 373 13.19 -14.48 -6.19
C VAL A 373 12.39 -13.97 -7.39
N ILE A 374 13.01 -14.00 -8.57
CA ILE A 374 12.33 -13.77 -9.85
C ILE A 374 11.61 -15.06 -10.22
N ARG A 375 10.31 -15.15 -9.96
CA ARG A 375 9.57 -16.40 -10.14
C ARG A 375 9.19 -16.67 -11.59
N TYR A 376 8.78 -15.61 -12.30
CA TYR A 376 8.41 -15.67 -13.71
C TYR A 376 9.08 -14.52 -14.45
N CYS A 377 9.59 -14.81 -15.64
CA CYS A 377 10.10 -13.81 -16.57
C CYS A 377 9.57 -14.10 -17.98
N GLY A 378 9.57 -13.09 -18.83
CA GLY A 378 9.13 -13.21 -20.20
C GLY A 378 9.45 -11.98 -21.01
N TRP A 379 9.22 -12.04 -22.32
CA TRP A 379 9.49 -10.94 -23.24
C TRP A 379 8.32 -10.69 -24.17
N PHE A 380 8.25 -9.47 -24.69
CA PHE A 380 7.27 -9.08 -25.71
C PHE A 380 7.92 -9.16 -27.09
N THR A 381 7.24 -9.78 -28.05
CA THR A 381 7.65 -9.75 -29.46
C THR A 381 7.41 -8.38 -30.07
N ARG A 382 7.97 -8.11 -31.26
CA ARG A 382 7.67 -6.90 -32.04
C ARG A 382 6.17 -6.74 -32.34
N SER A 383 5.45 -7.86 -32.45
CA SER A 383 3.98 -7.89 -32.63
C SER A 383 3.18 -7.64 -31.34
N GLY A 384 3.85 -7.45 -30.19
CA GLY A 384 3.21 -7.21 -28.90
C GLY A 384 2.72 -8.47 -28.18
N GLN A 385 2.96 -9.67 -28.73
CA GLN A 385 2.62 -10.92 -28.07
C GLN A 385 3.59 -11.20 -26.92
N TYR A 386 3.05 -11.62 -25.79
CA TYR A 386 3.83 -12.03 -24.63
C TYR A 386 4.29 -13.49 -24.78
N ARG A 387 5.57 -13.75 -24.53
CA ARG A 387 6.14 -15.09 -24.44
C ARG A 387 6.83 -15.27 -23.10
N GLU A 388 6.61 -16.43 -22.49
CA GLU A 388 7.25 -16.79 -21.22
C GLU A 388 8.67 -17.31 -21.43
N GLY A 389 9.55 -16.95 -20.50
CA GLY A 389 10.92 -17.47 -20.36
C GLY A 389 10.93 -18.96 -20.07
N ASN A 390 12.04 -19.62 -20.39
CA ASN A 390 12.24 -21.02 -20.04
C ASN A 390 12.24 -21.20 -18.50
N PRO A 391 11.44 -22.13 -17.94
CA PRO A 391 11.20 -22.20 -16.50
C PRO A 391 12.35 -22.73 -15.62
N THR A 392 13.43 -23.26 -16.19
CA THR A 392 14.45 -23.97 -15.39
C THR A 392 15.85 -23.43 -15.58
N THR A 393 16.27 -22.56 -14.66
CA THR A 393 17.70 -22.32 -14.41
C THR A 393 18.30 -23.52 -13.71
N ILE A 394 19.36 -24.12 -14.26
CA ILE A 394 20.07 -25.22 -13.62
C ILE A 394 20.72 -24.71 -12.33
N LYS A 395 20.29 -25.25 -11.19
CA LYS A 395 20.81 -24.89 -9.85
C LYS A 395 21.96 -25.83 -9.48
N PHE A 396 23.19 -25.33 -9.50
CA PHE A 396 24.38 -26.06 -9.03
C PHE A 396 24.87 -25.50 -7.68
N PRO A 397 25.16 -26.32 -6.64
CA PRO A 397 24.52 -27.56 -6.22
C PRO A 397 23.19 -27.27 -5.48
N PRO A 398 22.34 -28.29 -5.22
CA PRO A 398 21.08 -28.10 -4.52
C PRO A 398 21.29 -27.50 -3.12
N ARG A 399 20.51 -26.46 -2.78
CA ARG A 399 20.34 -26.02 -1.39
C ARG A 399 20.02 -27.26 -0.55
N ARG A 400 20.86 -27.58 0.45
CA ARG A 400 20.55 -28.59 1.46
C ARG A 400 19.13 -28.32 1.95
N LYS A 401 18.19 -29.21 1.62
CA LYS A 401 16.84 -29.14 2.20
C LYS A 401 17.03 -29.16 3.71
N VAL A 402 16.48 -28.17 4.41
CA VAL A 402 16.37 -28.22 5.87
C VAL A 402 15.63 -29.52 6.17
N LYS A 403 16.25 -30.43 6.92
CA LYS A 403 15.58 -31.66 7.37
C LYS A 403 14.34 -31.21 8.15
N LYS A 404 13.17 -31.62 7.67
CA LYS A 404 11.89 -31.42 8.36
C LYS A 404 11.92 -32.11 9.70
#